data_AF-A0A060BVW2-F1
#
_entry.id   AF-A0A060BVW2-F1
#
_cell.length_a   1.000
_cell.length_b   1.000
_cell.length_c   1.000
_cell.angle_alpha   90.00
_cell.angle_beta   90.00
_cell.angle_gamma   90.00
#
_symmetry.space_group_name_H-M   'P 1'
#
loop_
_entity.id
_entity.type
_entity.pdbx_description
1 polymer ?
#
loop_
_entity_poly.entity_id
_entity_poly.type
_entity_poly.pdbx_seq_one_letter_code
_entity_poly.pdbx_strand_id
1 'polypeptide(L)'
;MLWVAVDRGARLAESVGRDDVAAAWRAQADEFKAEILERGVRDNVFRQHYDTDALDASTLLIPLLRFLPPDDPRLRATVDAIADELTEHGLVL
;
A
#
# COMPACT_ATOMS: atom_id res chain seq x y z
N MET A 1 4.57 0.19 5.32
CA MET A 1 5.77 0.87 4.75
C MET A 1 6.89 -0.07 4.30
N LEU A 2 7.00 -1.30 4.81
CA LEU A 2 8.06 -2.25 4.43
C LEU A 2 8.17 -2.46 2.91
N TRP A 3 7.03 -2.67 2.22
CA TRP A 3 7.01 -2.82 0.76
C TRP A 3 7.70 -1.68 0.03
N VAL A 4 7.48 -0.43 0.44
CA VAL A 4 8.11 0.74 -0.19
C VAL A 4 9.61 0.68 -0.06
N ALA A 5 10.13 0.37 1.13
CA ALA A 5 11.57 0.29 1.35
C ALA A 5 12.20 -0.75 0.42
N VAL A 6 11.56 -1.91 0.24
CA VAL A 6 12.05 -2.98 -0.62
C VAL A 6 11.91 -2.62 -2.11
N ASP A 7 10.77 -2.10 -2.58
CA ASP A 7 10.58 -1.64 -3.96
C ASP A 7 11.59 -0.55 -4.36
N ARG A 8 11.76 0.48 -3.51
CA ARG A 8 12.72 1.56 -3.78
C ARG A 8 14.15 1.09 -3.67
N GLY A 9 14.42 0.18 -2.74
CA GLY A 9 15.70 -0.48 -2.61
C GLY A 9 16.08 -1.28 -3.85
N ALA A 10 15.14 -2.01 -4.44
CA ALA A 10 15.39 -2.78 -5.65
C ALA A 10 15.74 -1.87 -6.84
N ARG A 11 15.04 -0.74 -6.99
CA ARG A 11 15.34 0.28 -8.00
C ARG A 11 16.71 0.93 -7.77
N LEU A 12 17.10 1.14 -6.51
CA LEU A 12 18.41 1.65 -6.16
C LEU A 12 19.52 0.63 -6.47
N ALA A 13 19.31 -0.64 -6.17
CA ALA A 13 20.26 -1.71 -6.50
C ALA A 13 20.50 -1.78 -8.01
N GLU A 14 19.42 -1.69 -8.81
CA GLU A 14 19.50 -1.63 -10.28
C GLU A 14 20.29 -0.40 -10.75
N SER A 15 20.05 0.78 -10.17
CA SER A 15 20.75 2.01 -10.60
C SER A 15 22.24 2.02 -10.31
N VAL A 16 22.72 1.16 -9.40
CA VAL A 16 24.15 1.00 -9.09
C VAL A 16 24.75 -0.30 -9.64
N GLY A 17 24.05 -0.99 -10.54
CA GLY A 17 24.55 -2.20 -11.22
C GLY A 17 24.60 -3.46 -10.36
N ARG A 18 23.74 -3.55 -9.33
CA ARG A 18 23.60 -4.72 -8.44
C ARG A 18 22.36 -5.53 -8.83
N ASP A 19 22.39 -6.08 -10.03
CA ASP A 19 21.24 -6.74 -10.65
C ASP A 19 20.73 -7.96 -9.87
N ASP A 20 21.63 -8.72 -9.24
CA ASP A 20 21.32 -9.86 -8.37
C ASP A 20 20.48 -9.43 -7.16
N VAL A 21 20.90 -8.36 -6.50
CA VAL A 21 20.20 -7.78 -5.35
C VAL A 21 18.88 -7.16 -5.80
N ALA A 22 18.87 -6.44 -6.93
CA ALA A 22 17.68 -5.83 -7.49
C ALA A 22 16.59 -6.88 -7.80
N ALA A 23 16.98 -8.01 -8.41
CA ALA A 23 16.07 -9.11 -8.70
C ALA A 23 15.49 -9.73 -7.42
N ALA A 24 16.34 -10.01 -6.43
CA ALA A 24 15.91 -10.58 -5.15
C ALA A 24 14.93 -9.66 -4.42
N TRP A 25 15.21 -8.35 -4.36
CA TRP A 25 14.34 -7.39 -3.68
C TRP A 25 13.05 -7.12 -4.46
N ARG A 26 13.07 -7.13 -5.80
CA ARG A 26 11.84 -7.09 -6.60
C ARG A 26 10.92 -8.27 -6.29
N ALA A 27 11.46 -9.48 -6.28
CA ALA A 27 10.68 -10.67 -5.93
C ALA A 27 10.06 -10.55 -4.53
N GLN A 28 10.84 -10.09 -3.54
CA GLN A 28 10.32 -9.87 -2.19
C GLN A 28 9.25 -8.77 -2.13
N ALA A 29 9.40 -7.68 -2.89
CA ALA A 29 8.40 -6.64 -2.99
C ALA A 29 7.11 -7.15 -3.63
N ASP A 30 7.20 -8.03 -4.63
CA ASP A 30 6.04 -8.64 -5.27
C ASP A 30 5.31 -9.58 -4.29
N GLU A 31 6.04 -10.37 -3.50
CA GLU A 31 5.47 -11.21 -2.43
C GLU A 31 4.72 -10.37 -1.39
N PHE A 32 5.34 -9.31 -0.87
CA PHE A 32 4.69 -8.41 0.08
C PHE A 32 3.46 -7.73 -0.52
N LYS A 33 3.52 -7.33 -1.80
CA LYS A 33 2.37 -6.72 -2.47
C LYS A 33 1.22 -7.71 -2.59
N ALA A 34 1.49 -8.94 -3.02
CA ALA A 34 0.48 -9.98 -3.12
C ALA A 34 -0.17 -10.25 -1.77
N GLU A 35 0.63 -10.43 -0.72
CA GLU A 35 0.13 -10.67 0.65
C GLU A 35 -0.69 -9.49 1.18
N ILE A 36 -0.22 -8.24 1.02
CA ILE A 36 -0.95 -7.05 1.45
C ILE A 36 -2.28 -6.92 0.71
N LEU A 37 -2.35 -7.27 -0.58
CA LEU A 37 -3.60 -7.21 -1.34
C LEU A 37 -4.56 -8.34 -0.98
N GLU A 38 -4.06 -9.52 -0.65
CA GLU A 38 -4.86 -10.65 -0.21
C GLU A 38 -5.41 -10.45 1.20
N ARG A 39 -4.55 -9.98 2.12
CA ARG A 39 -4.85 -9.93 3.56
C ARG A 39 -5.12 -8.52 4.07
N GLY A 40 -4.75 -7.47 3.36
CA GLY A 40 -4.94 -6.08 3.80
C GLY A 40 -6.20 -5.40 3.25
N VAL A 41 -6.98 -6.11 2.42
CA VAL A 41 -8.17 -5.56 1.77
C VAL A 41 -9.40 -6.39 2.15
N ARG A 42 -10.46 -5.70 2.57
CA ARG A 42 -11.78 -6.30 2.84
C ARG A 42 -12.83 -5.50 2.09
N ASP A 43 -13.66 -6.17 1.29
CA ASP A 43 -14.73 -5.52 0.52
C ASP A 43 -14.26 -4.31 -0.32
N ASN A 44 -13.08 -4.45 -0.94
CA ASN A 44 -12.33 -3.42 -1.69
C ASN A 44 -11.76 -2.25 -0.86
N VAL A 45 -11.87 -2.26 0.46
CA VAL A 45 -11.35 -1.22 1.35
C VAL A 45 -10.08 -1.72 2.06
N PHE A 46 -9.04 -0.88 2.12
CA PHE A 46 -7.85 -1.18 2.92
C PHE A 46 -8.16 -1.02 4.41
N ARG A 47 -7.74 -2.00 5.20
CA ARG A 47 -7.88 -2.02 6.66
C ARG A 47 -6.56 -1.68 7.36
N GLN A 48 -6.64 -1.29 8.64
CA GLN A 48 -5.50 -0.85 9.45
C GLN A 48 -4.41 -1.92 9.58
N HIS A 49 -4.80 -3.16 9.89
CA HIS A 49 -3.92 -4.32 9.97
C HIS A 49 -4.71 -5.61 9.75
N TYR A 50 -4.03 -6.75 9.56
CA TYR A 50 -4.65 -7.99 9.08
C TYR A 50 -5.69 -8.64 9.99
N ASP A 51 -5.77 -8.21 11.24
CA ASP A 51 -6.64 -8.83 12.26
C ASP A 51 -7.81 -7.91 12.66
N THR A 52 -8.07 -6.87 11.86
CA THR A 52 -9.17 -5.94 12.05
C THR A 52 -9.76 -5.50 10.71
N ASP A 53 -10.98 -5.00 10.73
CA ASP A 53 -11.62 -4.30 9.61
C ASP A 53 -11.70 -2.78 9.83
N ALA A 54 -11.05 -2.28 10.90
CA ALA A 54 -10.96 -0.85 11.17
C ALA A 54 -10.23 -0.09 10.06
N LEU A 55 -10.68 1.13 9.78
CA LEU A 55 -10.03 2.06 8.86
C LEU A 55 -8.79 2.71 9.49
N ASP A 56 -7.88 3.19 8.65
CA ASP A 56 -6.72 3.95 9.08
C ASP A 56 -6.30 4.97 8.02
N ALA A 57 -6.08 6.21 8.43
CA ALA A 57 -5.70 7.31 7.56
C ALA A 57 -4.38 7.08 6.82
N SER A 58 -3.46 6.28 7.37
CA SER A 58 -2.18 5.97 6.72
C SER A 58 -2.34 5.22 5.40
N THR A 59 -3.48 4.58 5.16
CA THR A 59 -3.80 3.92 3.89
C THR A 59 -4.02 4.93 2.75
N LEU A 60 -4.27 6.22 3.05
CA LEU A 60 -4.28 7.29 2.04
C LEU A 60 -2.91 7.54 1.40
N LEU A 61 -1.82 7.00 1.97
CA LEU A 61 -0.48 7.07 1.38
C LEU A 61 -0.28 6.07 0.23
N ILE A 62 -1.13 5.05 0.10
CA ILE A 62 -1.04 4.00 -0.93
C ILE A 62 -0.89 4.57 -2.36
N PRO A 63 -1.75 5.52 -2.83
CA PRO A 63 -1.57 6.13 -4.15
C PRO A 63 -0.30 6.99 -4.24
N LEU A 64 0.05 7.72 -3.17
CA LEU A 64 1.21 8.60 -3.14
C LEU A 64 2.53 7.82 -3.26
N LEU A 65 2.55 6.62 -2.70
CA LEU A 65 3.71 5.72 -2.70
C LEU A 65 3.74 4.80 -3.93
N ARG A 66 2.75 4.92 -4.82
CA ARG A 66 2.58 4.13 -6.06
C ARG A 66 2.50 2.63 -5.78
N PHE A 67 1.87 2.24 -4.67
CA PHE A 67 1.62 0.83 -4.37
C PHE A 67 0.59 0.24 -5.34
N LEU A 68 -0.45 1.02 -5.68
CA LEU A 68 -1.43 0.73 -6.72
C LEU A 68 -1.46 1.85 -7.77
N PRO A 69 -1.91 1.54 -9.01
CA PRO A 69 -2.26 2.56 -10.00
C PRO A 69 -3.30 3.54 -9.44
N PRO A 70 -3.26 4.82 -9.82
CA PRO A 70 -4.16 5.85 -9.27
C PRO A 70 -5.65 5.62 -9.58
N ASP A 71 -5.97 4.81 -10.58
CA ASP A 71 -7.32 4.43 -11.02
C ASP A 71 -7.80 3.09 -10.44
N ASP A 72 -7.02 2.46 -9.56
CA ASP A 72 -7.42 1.19 -8.93
C ASP A 72 -8.69 1.40 -8.07
N PRO A 73 -9.76 0.60 -8.28
CA PRO A 73 -11.04 0.79 -7.61
C PRO A 73 -10.95 0.68 -6.07
N ARG A 74 -9.96 -0.05 -5.54
CA ARG A 74 -9.75 -0.16 -4.09
C ARG A 74 -9.30 1.15 -3.47
N LEU A 75 -8.59 1.99 -4.23
CA LEU A 75 -8.18 3.31 -3.77
C LEU A 75 -9.39 4.22 -3.56
N ARG A 76 -10.28 4.28 -4.56
CA ARG A 76 -11.52 5.05 -4.47
C ARG A 76 -12.38 4.57 -3.30
N ALA A 77 -12.62 3.26 -3.20
CA ALA A 77 -13.41 2.70 -2.11
C ALA A 77 -12.82 3.03 -0.72
N THR A 78 -11.48 2.99 -0.59
CA THR A 78 -10.81 3.33 0.67
C THR A 78 -10.91 4.82 1.01
N VAL A 79 -10.75 5.70 0.02
CA VAL A 79 -10.91 7.15 0.21
C VAL A 79 -12.34 7.49 0.61
N ASP A 80 -13.32 6.90 -0.07
CA ASP A 80 -14.75 7.12 0.21
C ASP A 80 -15.09 6.62 1.64
N ALA A 81 -14.63 5.43 2.03
CA ALA A 81 -14.83 4.90 3.39
C ALA A 81 -14.21 5.78 4.48
N ILE A 82 -12.98 6.27 4.28
CA ILE A 82 -12.32 7.17 5.25
C ILE A 82 -13.05 8.52 5.34
N ALA A 83 -13.53 9.04 4.21
CA ALA A 83 -14.31 10.28 4.20
C ALA A 83 -15.63 10.14 4.98
N ASP A 84 -16.30 8.99 4.87
CA ASP A 84 -17.59 8.74 5.50
C ASP A 84 -17.48 8.36 6.98
N GLU A 85 -16.47 7.58 7.35
CA GLU A 85 -16.43 6.90 8.66
C GLU A 85 -15.27 7.36 9.57
N LEU A 86 -14.24 8.01 9.03
CA LEU A 86 -13.05 8.44 9.78
C LEU A 86 -12.82 9.96 9.70
N THR A 87 -13.83 10.74 9.32
CA THR A 87 -13.73 12.20 9.24
C THR A 87 -14.69 12.89 10.20
N GLU A 88 -14.18 13.81 11.01
CA GLU A 88 -14.95 14.64 11.93
C GLU A 88 -14.62 16.11 11.70
N HIS A 89 -15.64 16.95 11.49
CA HIS A 89 -15.48 18.39 11.21
C HIS A 89 -14.50 18.73 10.07
N GLY A 90 -14.38 17.85 9.07
CA GLY A 90 -13.48 18.01 7.92
C GLY A 90 -12.02 17.62 8.20
N LEU A 91 -11.74 17.01 9.35
CA LEU A 91 -10.44 16.44 9.70
C LEU A 91 -10.54 14.92 9.75
N VAL A 92 -9.54 14.24 9.21
CA VAL A 92 -9.42 12.78 9.36
C VAL A 92 -8.88 12.50 10.77
N LEU A 93 -9.58 11.62 11.50
CA LEU A 93 -9.28 11.23 12.89
C LEU A 93 -8.10 10.25 13.00
#